data_AF-A0A2D0JJN1-F1
#
_entry.id   AF-A0A2D0JJN1-F1
#
_cell.length_a   1.000
_cell.length_b   1.000
_cell.length_c   1.000
_cell.angle_alpha   90.00
_cell.angle_beta   90.00
_cell.angle_gamma   90.00
#
_symmetry.space_group_name_H-M   'P 1'
#
loop_
_entity.id
_entity.type
_entity.pdbx_description
1 polymer ?
#
loop_
_entity_poly.entity_id
_entity_poly.type
_entity_poly.pdbx_seq_one_letter_code
_entity_poly.pdbx_strand_id
1 'polypeptide(L)' 'MEKTKYIVTYLADYPCGHRHTLRISMEAHDAMDAIEKSQAVFTDDRLTSTNHTLFSVMPEGFNESAIADIDLCSSAEVKS' A
#
# COMPACT_ATOMS: atom_id res chain seq x y z
N MET A 1 7.88 11.77 -16.43
CA MET A 1 7.00 11.73 -15.24
C MET A 1 7.85 11.43 -14.04
N GLU A 2 7.70 12.19 -12.97
CA GLU A 2 8.36 11.96 -11.69
C GLU A 2 7.86 10.64 -11.08
N LYS A 3 8.73 9.91 -10.37
CA LYS A 3 8.36 8.68 -9.66
C LYS A 3 8.12 9.02 -8.19
N THR A 4 7.04 8.49 -7.63
CA THR A 4 6.72 8.63 -6.21
C THR A 4 6.99 7.30 -5.53
N LYS A 5 7.45 7.33 -4.28
CA LYS A 5 7.59 6.12 -3.46
C LYS A 5 6.23 5.75 -2.89
N TYR A 6 5.80 4.51 -3.12
CA TYR A 6 4.54 3.94 -2.64
C TYR A 6 4.81 2.80 -1.67
N ILE A 7 3.85 2.60 -0.76
CA ILE A 7 3.70 1.41 0.06
C ILE A 7 2.46 0.68 -0.40
N VAL A 8 2.65 -0.51 -0.96
CA VAL A 8 1.57 -1.45 -1.28
C VAL A 8 1.45 -2.45 -0.13
N THR A 9 0.26 -2.58 0.43
CA THR A 9 -0.02 -3.50 1.53
C THR A 9 -0.97 -4.59 1.06
N TYR A 10 -0.54 -5.83 1.24
CA TYR A 10 -1.38 -7.02 1.09
C TYR A 10 -1.67 -7.63 2.45
N LEU A 11 -2.84 -8.26 2.59
CA LEU A 11 -3.09 -9.23 3.66
C LEU A 11 -2.80 -10.63 3.11
N ALA A 12 -2.02 -11.41 3.85
CA ALA A 12 -1.59 -12.73 3.43
C ALA A 12 -1.55 -13.69 4.62
N ASP A 13 -1.73 -14.98 4.35
CA ASP A 13 -1.67 -16.04 5.34
C ASP A 13 -0.20 -16.45 5.54
N TYR A 14 0.25 -16.54 6.79
CA TYR A 14 1.63 -16.94 7.11
C TYR A 14 1.68 -18.32 7.79
N PRO A 15 2.85 -18.98 7.80
CA PRO A 15 3.01 -20.30 8.43
C PRO A 15 2.66 -20.37 9.92
N CYS A 16 2.57 -19.24 10.61
CA CYS A 16 2.09 -19.14 12.00
C CYS A 16 0.58 -19.41 12.15
N GLY A 17 -0.18 -19.57 11.07
CA GLY A 17 -1.62 -19.80 11.08
C GLY A 17 -2.46 -18.53 11.19
N HIS A 18 -1.82 -17.35 11.11
CA HIS A 18 -2.49 -16.06 11.17
C HIS A 18 -2.27 -15.26 9.89
N ARG A 19 -3.20 -14.34 9.64
CA ARG A 19 -3.15 -13.41 8.52
C ARG A 19 -2.41 -12.14 8.94
N HIS A 20 -1.36 -11.78 8.21
CA HIS A 20 -0.54 -10.61 8.50
C HIS A 20 -0.42 -9.70 7.29
N THR A 21 0.01 -8.45 7.54
CA THR A 21 0.30 -7.49 6.49
C THR A 21 1.66 -7.78 5.85
N LEU A 22 1.68 -7.92 4.53
CA LEU A 22 2.88 -7.84 3.71
C LEU A 22 2.96 -6.42 3.11
N ARG A 23 3.97 -5.65 3.53
CA ARG A 23 4.18 -4.28 3.06
C ARG A 23 5.35 -4.25 2.07
N ILE A 24 5.11 -3.71 0.89
CA ILE A 24 6.10 -3.63 -0.19
C ILE A 24 6.29 -2.16 -0.53
N SER A 25 7.51 -1.66 -0.37
CA SER A 25 7.90 -0.30 -0.72
C SER A 25 8.51 -0.28 -2.11
N MET A 26 8.06 0.62 -2.99
CA MET A 26 8.62 0.76 -4.34
C MET A 26 8.43 2.15 -4.93
N GLU A 27 9.17 2.45 -5.98
CA GLU A 27 8.94 3.62 -6.82
C GLU A 27 7.98 3.30 -7.98
N ALA A 28 6.95 4.13 -8.15
CA ALA A 28 5.98 4.01 -9.23
C ALA A 28 5.54 5.39 -9.73
N HIS A 29 5.01 5.43 -10.96
CA HIS A 29 4.44 6.63 -11.55
C HIS A 29 3.10 6.99 -10.93
N ASP A 30 2.28 5.99 -10.62
CA ASP A 30 0.99 6.13 -9.97
C ASP A 30 0.65 4.86 -9.16
N ALA A 31 -0.53 4.85 -8.54
CA ALA A 31 -0.98 3.73 -7.72
C ALA A 31 -1.19 2.43 -8.53
N MET A 32 -1.60 2.51 -9.79
CA MET A 32 -1.81 1.32 -10.62
C MET A 32 -0.47 0.69 -11.01
N ASP A 33 0.50 1.51 -11.42
CA ASP A 33 1.88 1.07 -11.67
C ASP A 33 2.50 0.44 -10.41
N ALA A 34 2.21 0.97 -9.21
CA ALA A 34 2.64 0.37 -7.95
C ALA A 34 2.01 -1.02 -7.72
N ILE A 35 0.71 -1.19 -7.97
CA ILE A 35 0.01 -2.47 -7.82
C ILE A 35 0.57 -3.51 -8.79
N GLU A 36 0.78 -3.13 -10.06
CA GLU A 36 1.28 -4.05 -11.07
C GLU A 36 2.70 -4.52 -10.73
N LYS A 37 3.59 -3.58 -10.37
CA LYS A 37 4.96 -3.90 -9.96
C LYS A 37 5.01 -4.75 -8.70
N SER A 38 4.12 -4.55 -7.73
CA SER A 38 4.14 -5.32 -6.49
C SER A 38 3.83 -6.80 -6.67
N GLN A 39 3.14 -7.18 -7.74
CA GLN A 39 2.83 -8.59 -8.00
C GLN A 39 4.07 -9.44 -8.29
N ALA A 40 5.18 -8.82 -8.75
CA ALA A 40 6.44 -9.54 -8.98
C ALA A 40 6.98 -10.20 -7.69
N VAL A 41 6.65 -9.65 -6.51
CA VAL A 41 7.06 -10.21 -5.21
C VAL A 41 6.48 -11.60 -4.98
N PHE A 42 5.35 -11.95 -5.58
CA PHE A 42 4.73 -13.27 -5.44
C PHE A 42 5.49 -14.39 -6.18
N THR A 43 6.48 -14.02 -7.00
CA THR A 43 7.38 -14.98 -7.67
C THR A 43 8.69 -15.20 -6.90
N ASP A 44 8.88 -14.53 -5.76
CA ASP A 44 10.05 -14.74 -4.90
C ASP A 44 9.88 -16.02 -4.06
N ASP A 45 10.72 -17.03 -4.32
CA ASP A 45 10.72 -18.32 -3.61
C ASP A 45 10.98 -18.20 -2.10
N ARG A 46 11.48 -17.05 -1.64
CA ARG A 46 11.69 -16.77 -0.21
C ARG A 46 10.41 -16.29 0.49
N LEU A 47 9.38 -15.92 -0.25
CA LEU A 47 8.11 -15.46 0.30
C LEU A 47 7.30 -16.65 0.80
N THR A 48 7.17 -16.77 2.13
CA THR A 48 6.46 -17.88 2.77
C THR A 48 4.96 -17.64 2.93
N SER A 49 4.50 -16.41 2.71
CA SER A 49 3.09 -16.05 2.82
C SER A 49 2.29 -16.44 1.58
N THR A 50 1.02 -16.78 1.73
CA THR A 50 0.10 -17.17 0.64
C THR A 50 -1.22 -16.36 0.70
N ASN A 51 -2.14 -16.58 -0.24
CA ASN A 51 -3.48 -15.98 -0.26
C ASN A 51 -3.48 -14.44 -0.14
N HIS A 52 -2.62 -13.79 -0.91
CA HIS A 52 -2.45 -12.34 -0.92
C HIS A 52 -3.71 -11.63 -1.42
N THR A 53 -4.20 -10.66 -0.65
CA THR A 53 -5.31 -9.78 -1.04
C THR A 53 -4.87 -8.34 -0.87
N LEU A 54 -5.02 -7.54 -1.92
CA LEU A 54 -4.66 -6.12 -1.87
C LEU A 54 -5.50 -5.42 -0.80
N PHE A 55 -4.84 -4.71 0.12
CA PHE A 55 -5.47 -3.99 1.21
C PHE A 55 -5.38 -2.47 1.02
N SER A 56 -4.19 -1.95 0.72
CA SER A 56 -4.00 -0.52 0.49
C SER A 56 -2.81 -0.22 -0.42
N VAL A 57 -2.86 0.94 -1.07
CA VAL A 57 -1.78 1.51 -1.89
C VAL A 57 -1.73 2.99 -1.61
N MET A 58 -0.61 3.46 -1.06
CA MET A 58 -0.48 4.86 -0.65
C MET A 58 0.93 5.36 -0.96
N PRO A 59 1.09 6.64 -1.36
CA PRO A 59 2.40 7.28 -1.33
C PRO A 59 3.01 7.17 0.07
N GLU A 60 4.30 6.89 0.19
CA GLU A 60 4.99 6.77 1.49
C GLU A 60 4.89 8.08 2.30
N GLY A 61 4.82 9.22 1.63
CA GLY A 61 4.61 10.53 2.25
C GLY A 61 3.21 10.75 2.83
N PHE A 62 2.22 9.93 2.45
CA PHE A 62 0.88 9.94 3.05
C PHE A 62 0.89 9.05 4.30
N ASN A 63 1.38 9.58 5.41
CA ASN A 63 1.38 8.93 6.72
C ASN A 63 0.37 9.61 7.67
N GLU A 64 0.29 9.16 8.93
CA GLU A 64 -0.62 9.73 9.93
C GLU A 64 -0.44 11.26 10.09
N SER A 65 0.79 11.77 9.97
CA SER A 65 1.06 13.21 9.99
C SER A 65 0.47 13.92 8.78
N ALA A 66 0.60 13.35 7.58
CA ALA A 66 -0.02 13.92 6.38
C ALA A 66 -1.55 13.87 6.43
N ILE A 67 -2.14 12.84 7.05
CA ILE A 67 -3.59 12.76 7.29
C ILE A 67 -4.02 13.86 8.28
N ALA A 68 -3.27 14.04 9.36
CA ALA A 68 -3.52 15.12 10.32
C ALA A 68 -3.43 16.52 9.68
N ASP A 69 -2.50 16.72 8.74
CA ASP A 69 -2.39 17.96 7.97
C ASP A 69 -3.55 18.18 6.99
N ILE A 70 -4.14 17.11 6.45
CA ILE A 70 -5.34 17.18 5.60
C ILE A 70 -6.58 17.49 6.44
N ASP A 71 -6.69 16.96 7.66
CA ASP A 71 -7.79 17.24 8.59
C ASP A 71 -7.80 18.72 9.07
N LEU A 72 -6.69 19.45 8.88
CA LEU A 72 -6.62 20.90 9.07
C LEU A 72 -7.25 21.69 7.91
N CYS A 73 -7.55 21.07 6.77
CA CYS A 73 -8.38 21.71 5.75
C CYS A 73 -9.80 21.84 6.29
N SER A 74 -10.25 23.08 6.50
CA SER A 74 -11.61 23.38 6.95
C SER A 74 -12.64 22.64 6.09
N SER A 75 -13.24 21.60 6.67
CA SER A 75 -14.44 20.88 6.25
C SER A 75 -14.84 21.16 4.81
N ALA A 76 -14.36 20.33 3.88
CA ALA A 76 -14.97 20.25 2.55
C ALA A 76 -16.44 19.87 2.76
N GLU A 77 -17.34 20.85 2.61
CA GLU A 77 -18.78 20.66 2.75
C GLU A 77 -19.23 19.56 1.78
N VAL A 78 -19.55 18.38 2.31
CA VAL A 78 -20.25 17.36 1.54
C VAL A 78 -21.69 17.84 1.42
N LYS A 79 -22.02 18.51 0.31
CA LYS A 79 -23.40 18.84 -0.02
C LYS A 79 -24.16 17.53 -0.28
N SER A 80 -25.09 17.22 0.61
CA SER A 80 -26.09 16.15 0.45
C SER A 80 -27.12 16.51 -0.62
#